data_AF-A0A7K1GQ74-F1
#
_entry.id   AF-A0A7K1GQ74-F1
#
_cell.length_a   1.000
_cell.length_b   1.000
_cell.length_c   1.000
_cell.angle_alpha   90.00
_cell.angle_beta   90.00
_cell.angle_gamma   90.00
#
_symmetry.space_group_name_H-M   'P 1'
#
loop_
_entity.id
_entity.type
_entity.pdbx_description
1 polymer ?
#
loop_
_entity_poly.entity_id
_entity_poly.type
_entity_poly.pdbx_seq_one_letter_code
_entity_poly.pdbx_strand_id
1 'polypeptide(L)'
;MKLKLIASILTINLLSFACNRVSEKDITIIDNLVLGKKNLDFIEQYDSLKIPHKTFFAGHVFTSIDELGTSKIIRAYSDKFNLLPQRNIKQYGIYFQRSNEGSDYIVELDVMLGFEGNATLFEEGRMIDVTKETGINSFIQANRKDLIDKIESLLIKKYGKPDEVLVENIPFYSIKNNLLSPHNTEYSYKTELLVWNTDYLVISFFKGLETNSYFSEEGNSMIMFDKSQRNEELISNGIQFNEYPYISYRLNDKTIKKLKLDEIDL
;
A
#
# COMPACT_ATOMS: atom_id res chain seq x y z
N MET A 1 12.33 -40.27 47.44
CA MET A 1 11.63 -40.30 46.13
C MET A 1 10.76 -39.07 45.82
N LYS A 2 10.56 -38.10 46.73
CA LYS A 2 9.62 -36.96 46.51
C LYS A 2 10.24 -35.68 45.91
N LEU A 3 11.56 -35.46 46.02
CA LEU A 3 12.20 -34.24 45.48
C LEU A 3 12.38 -34.24 43.95
N LYS A 4 12.61 -35.42 43.34
CA LYS A 4 12.81 -35.53 41.88
C LYS A 4 11.53 -35.22 41.09
N LEU A 5 10.35 -35.48 41.67
CA LEU A 5 9.06 -35.22 41.01
C LEU A 5 8.73 -33.72 40.94
N ILE A 6 9.11 -32.95 41.98
CA ILE A 6 8.84 -31.51 42.07
C ILE A 6 9.76 -30.73 41.11
N ALA A 7 11.01 -31.15 40.96
CA ALA A 7 11.94 -30.55 40.00
C ALA A 7 11.50 -30.76 38.53
N SER A 8 10.90 -31.91 38.21
CA SER A 8 10.39 -32.22 36.86
C SER A 8 9.11 -31.44 36.52
N ILE A 9 8.23 -31.18 37.49
CA ILE A 9 6.99 -30.42 37.28
C ILE A 9 7.28 -28.91 37.14
N LEU A 10 8.32 -28.38 37.80
CA LEU A 10 8.74 -26.98 37.62
C LEU A 10 9.42 -26.75 36.26
N THR A 11 10.22 -27.70 35.77
CA THR A 11 10.89 -27.58 34.46
C THR A 11 9.91 -27.71 33.29
N ILE A 12 8.87 -28.53 33.39
CA ILE A 12 7.83 -28.63 32.36
C ILE A 12 6.97 -27.37 32.28
N ASN A 13 6.70 -26.69 33.41
CA ASN A 13 5.97 -25.42 33.40
C ASN A 13 6.83 -24.23 32.94
N LEU A 14 8.15 -24.24 33.20
CA LEU A 14 9.05 -23.20 32.67
C LEU A 14 9.30 -23.36 31.15
N LEU A 15 9.21 -24.58 30.61
CA LEU A 15 9.29 -24.85 29.17
C LEU A 15 7.98 -24.54 28.41
N SER A 16 6.82 -24.56 29.06
CA SER A 16 5.54 -24.22 28.43
C SER A 16 5.26 -22.71 28.32
N PHE A 17 6.00 -21.86 29.06
CA PHE A 17 5.95 -20.40 28.88
C PHE A 17 6.99 -19.86 27.88
N ALA A 18 7.96 -20.68 27.44
CA ALA A 18 9.01 -20.29 26.50
C ALA A 18 8.63 -20.53 25.01
N CYS A 19 7.49 -21.16 24.74
CA CYS A 19 7.00 -21.41 23.39
C CYS A 19 5.63 -20.74 23.21
N ASN A 20 5.57 -19.64 22.44
CA ASN A 20 4.35 -18.99 21.90
C ASN A 20 3.98 -17.57 22.36
N ARG A 21 4.94 -16.65 22.53
CA ARG A 21 4.59 -15.20 22.43
C ARG A 21 5.02 -14.66 21.07
N VAL A 22 4.11 -13.98 20.38
CA VAL A 22 4.43 -13.15 19.20
C VAL A 22 5.04 -11.87 19.75
N SER A 23 6.27 -11.54 19.37
CA SER A 23 6.88 -10.27 19.80
C SER A 23 6.46 -9.13 18.89
N GLU A 24 6.51 -7.87 19.36
CA GLU A 24 6.20 -6.71 18.50
C GLU A 24 7.09 -6.67 17.26
N LYS A 25 8.37 -7.04 17.41
CA LYS A 25 9.34 -7.12 16.32
C LYS A 25 8.87 -8.04 15.18
N ASP A 26 8.18 -9.12 15.53
CA ASP A 26 7.70 -10.12 14.58
C ASP A 26 6.55 -9.61 13.70
N ILE A 27 5.81 -8.60 14.19
CA ILE A 27 4.67 -7.97 13.53
C ILE A 27 4.94 -6.49 13.21
N THR A 28 6.22 -6.10 13.23
CA THR A 28 6.69 -4.78 12.82
C THR A 28 6.91 -4.76 11.31
N ILE A 29 6.32 -3.77 10.65
CA ILE A 29 6.28 -3.65 9.19
C ILE A 29 7.06 -2.41 8.73
N ILE A 30 6.66 -1.80 7.61
CA ILE A 30 7.31 -0.59 7.10
C ILE A 30 7.28 0.54 8.14
N ASP A 31 8.32 1.37 8.13
CA ASP A 31 8.51 2.51 9.03
C ASP A 31 8.45 2.20 10.53
N ASN A 32 8.67 0.94 10.89
CA ASN A 32 8.59 0.41 12.25
C ASN A 32 7.18 0.46 12.86
N LEU A 33 6.13 0.54 12.02
CA LEU A 33 4.75 0.39 12.47
C LEU A 33 4.52 -1.04 12.96
N VAL A 34 3.76 -1.20 14.04
CA VAL A 34 3.44 -2.49 14.67
C VAL A 34 1.94 -2.76 14.47
N LEU A 35 1.61 -3.87 13.81
CA LEU A 35 0.23 -4.33 13.65
C LEU A 35 -0.30 -4.95 14.95
N GLY A 36 -1.60 -5.25 14.98
CA GLY A 36 -2.29 -5.88 16.12
C GLY A 36 -2.58 -4.93 17.28
N LYS A 37 -2.48 -3.62 17.06
CA LYS A 37 -2.87 -2.57 18.00
C LYS A 37 -4.29 -2.10 17.69
N LYS A 38 -5.01 -1.59 18.69
CA LYS A 38 -6.29 -0.91 18.47
C LYS A 38 -6.08 0.30 17.58
N ASN A 39 -7.09 0.72 16.82
CA ASN A 39 -6.95 1.78 15.83
C ASN A 39 -6.43 3.11 16.40
N LEU A 40 -6.86 3.51 17.61
CA LEU A 40 -6.35 4.71 18.27
C LEU A 40 -4.85 4.60 18.55
N ASP A 41 -4.42 3.52 19.22
CA ASP A 41 -3.01 3.25 19.49
C ASP A 41 -2.19 3.14 18.20
N PHE A 42 -2.78 2.59 17.13
CA PHE A 42 -2.12 2.48 15.83
C PHE A 42 -1.88 3.85 15.19
N ILE A 43 -2.85 4.77 15.28
CA ILE A 43 -2.70 6.14 14.77
C ILE A 43 -1.66 6.92 15.59
N GLU A 44 -1.63 6.74 16.92
CA GLU A 44 -0.61 7.37 17.78
C GLU A 44 0.82 6.94 17.43
N GLN A 45 1.00 5.75 16.83
CA GLN A 45 2.30 5.34 16.33
C GLN A 45 2.84 6.31 15.28
N TYR A 46 2.00 6.91 14.43
CA TYR A 46 2.45 7.87 13.42
C TYR A 46 3.17 9.05 14.06
N ASP A 47 2.62 9.60 15.13
CA ASP A 47 3.24 10.73 15.85
C ASP A 47 4.53 10.30 16.56
N SER A 48 4.50 9.14 17.24
CA SER A 48 5.67 8.62 17.97
C SER A 48 6.86 8.31 17.05
N LEU A 49 6.58 7.80 15.85
CA LEU A 49 7.55 7.45 14.82
C LEU A 49 7.87 8.62 13.90
N LYS A 50 7.22 9.78 14.10
CA LYS A 50 7.35 11.00 13.29
C LYS A 50 7.05 10.75 11.80
N ILE A 51 6.06 9.92 11.53
CA ILE A 51 5.58 9.64 10.18
C ILE A 51 4.77 10.85 9.70
N PRO A 52 5.18 11.49 8.60
CA PRO A 52 4.55 12.72 8.14
C PRO A 52 3.16 12.43 7.54
N HIS A 53 2.30 13.44 7.63
CA HIS A 53 1.02 13.48 6.92
C HIS A 53 1.06 14.49 5.78
N LYS A 54 0.41 14.17 4.67
CA LYS A 54 0.25 15.09 3.54
C LYS A 54 -1.19 15.09 3.04
N THR A 55 -1.59 16.25 2.56
CA THR A 55 -2.87 16.46 1.90
C THR A 55 -2.70 16.24 0.39
N PHE A 56 -3.60 15.45 -0.20
CA PHE A 56 -3.66 15.20 -1.64
C PHE A 56 -5.09 15.33 -2.15
N PHE A 57 -5.24 15.50 -3.46
CA PHE A 57 -6.45 15.10 -4.16
C PHE A 57 -6.34 13.63 -4.63
N ALA A 58 -7.36 12.82 -4.36
CA ALA A 58 -7.47 11.43 -4.82
C ALA A 58 -8.04 11.39 -6.25
N GLY A 59 -7.16 11.54 -7.23
CA GLY A 59 -7.51 11.74 -8.65
C GLY A 59 -6.67 12.86 -9.24
N HIS A 60 -6.68 13.00 -10.57
CA HIS A 60 -5.87 14.04 -11.26
C HIS A 60 -6.67 14.93 -12.22
N VAL A 61 -7.79 14.43 -12.74
CA VAL A 61 -8.75 15.21 -13.52
C VAL A 61 -10.11 15.10 -12.84
N PHE A 62 -10.71 16.25 -12.58
CA PHE A 62 -12.03 16.39 -11.97
C PHE A 62 -12.95 17.05 -12.97
N THR A 63 -14.24 16.70 -12.94
CA THR A 63 -15.25 17.21 -13.88
C THR A 63 -16.22 18.20 -13.23
N SER A 64 -16.10 18.40 -11.92
CA SER A 64 -16.90 19.36 -11.15
C SER A 64 -16.18 19.81 -9.88
N ILE A 65 -16.56 20.97 -9.37
CA ILE A 65 -16.10 21.47 -8.05
C ILE A 65 -16.51 20.54 -6.92
N ASP A 66 -17.70 19.91 -7.01
CA ASP A 66 -18.18 18.97 -6.01
C ASP A 66 -17.27 17.75 -5.91
N GLU A 67 -16.89 17.16 -7.06
CA GLU A 67 -15.95 16.04 -7.13
C GLU A 67 -14.58 16.41 -6.55
N LEU A 68 -14.09 17.60 -6.89
CA LEU A 68 -12.84 18.14 -6.34
C LEU A 68 -12.93 18.30 -4.82
N GLY A 69 -14.06 18.78 -4.30
CA GLY A 69 -14.30 18.98 -2.88
C GLY A 69 -14.26 17.67 -2.08
N THR A 70 -14.82 16.58 -2.62
CA THR A 70 -14.86 15.27 -1.95
C THR A 70 -13.60 14.43 -2.17
N SER A 71 -12.73 14.78 -3.11
CA SER A 71 -11.52 14.01 -3.43
C SER A 71 -10.33 14.33 -2.50
N LYS A 72 -10.41 15.38 -1.69
CA LYS A 72 -9.33 15.75 -0.77
C LYS A 72 -9.14 14.69 0.32
N ILE A 73 -7.93 14.16 0.42
CA ILE A 73 -7.53 13.18 1.44
C ILE A 73 -6.34 13.69 2.24
N ILE A 74 -6.26 13.32 3.51
CA ILE A 74 -5.09 13.54 4.38
C ILE A 74 -4.59 12.17 4.81
N ARG A 75 -3.33 11.86 4.51
CA ARG A 75 -2.76 10.53 4.76
C ARG A 75 -1.35 10.59 5.32
N ALA A 76 -1.08 9.69 6.25
CA ALA A 76 0.28 9.32 6.61
C ALA A 76 0.98 8.68 5.40
N TYR A 77 2.27 8.93 5.22
CA TYR A 77 3.00 8.43 4.06
C TYR A 77 4.47 8.10 4.35
N SER A 78 5.07 7.30 3.47
CA SER A 78 6.51 7.06 3.37
C SER A 78 7.07 7.67 2.08
N ASP A 79 8.22 8.33 2.19
CA ASP A 79 9.04 8.75 1.05
C ASP A 79 10.14 7.74 0.69
N LYS A 80 10.22 6.60 1.40
CA LYS A 80 11.19 5.52 1.13
C LYS A 80 11.12 4.97 -0.30
N PHE A 81 9.98 5.14 -0.97
CA PHE A 81 9.76 4.70 -2.33
C PHE A 81 10.16 5.74 -3.40
N ASN A 82 10.68 6.90 -2.99
CA ASN A 82 11.24 7.91 -3.87
C ASN A 82 12.65 7.52 -4.37
N LEU A 83 12.77 6.34 -4.98
CA LEU A 83 14.04 5.68 -5.35
C LEU A 83 14.58 6.13 -6.72
N LEU A 84 13.76 6.84 -7.48
CA LEU A 84 14.09 7.41 -8.78
C LEU A 84 13.58 8.87 -8.81
N PRO A 85 14.20 9.76 -8.02
CA PRO A 85 13.78 11.15 -7.99
C PRO A 85 14.07 11.78 -9.37
N GLN A 86 13.01 12.14 -10.08
CA GLN A 86 13.09 13.06 -11.21
C GLN A 86 12.90 14.48 -10.69
N ARG A 87 13.39 15.48 -11.44
CA ARG A 87 13.46 16.88 -10.97
C ARG A 87 12.15 17.41 -10.40
N ASN A 88 10.99 16.89 -10.83
CA ASN A 88 9.66 17.38 -10.44
C ASN A 88 8.66 16.30 -9.96
N ILE A 89 9.04 15.02 -9.88
CA ILE A 89 8.10 13.95 -9.48
C ILE A 89 8.60 13.30 -8.19
N LYS A 90 7.82 13.45 -7.13
CA LYS A 90 8.03 12.75 -5.87
C LYS A 90 7.14 11.53 -5.80
N GLN A 91 7.72 10.38 -5.47
CA GLN A 91 6.98 9.14 -5.26
C GLN A 91 6.70 8.91 -3.77
N TYR A 92 5.54 8.35 -3.48
CA TYR A 92 5.02 8.14 -2.13
C TYR A 92 4.41 6.75 -1.99
N GLY A 93 4.52 6.21 -0.78
CA GLY A 93 3.66 5.14 -0.29
C GLY A 93 2.69 5.72 0.75
N ILE A 94 1.42 5.86 0.41
CA ILE A 94 0.41 6.38 1.36
C ILE A 94 -0.27 5.22 2.09
N TYR A 95 -0.56 5.43 3.37
CA TYR A 95 -0.99 4.38 4.29
C TYR A 95 -2.50 4.27 4.42
N PHE A 96 -3.00 3.04 4.34
CA PHE A 96 -4.38 2.69 4.65
C PHE A 96 -4.39 1.49 5.59
N GLN A 97 -4.78 1.71 6.83
CA GLN A 97 -4.98 0.64 7.80
C GLN A 97 -6.34 -0.02 7.63
N ARG A 98 -6.41 -1.33 7.88
CA ARG A 98 -7.67 -2.08 7.97
C ARG A 98 -7.73 -2.84 9.27
N SER A 99 -8.90 -2.79 9.91
CA SER A 99 -9.17 -3.56 11.10
C SER A 99 -9.62 -4.98 10.75
N ASN A 100 -9.55 -5.87 11.73
CA ASN A 100 -10.23 -7.15 11.63
C ASN A 100 -11.76 -6.93 11.62
N GLU A 101 -12.49 -7.82 10.96
CA GLU A 101 -13.95 -7.71 10.91
C GLU A 101 -14.54 -7.81 12.33
N GLY A 102 -15.38 -6.85 12.71
CA GLY A 102 -15.99 -6.79 14.04
C GLY A 102 -15.06 -6.37 15.18
N SER A 103 -13.86 -5.88 14.89
CA SER A 103 -12.85 -5.51 15.89
C SER A 103 -12.16 -4.18 15.52
N ASP A 104 -11.61 -3.49 16.52
CA ASP A 104 -10.85 -2.25 16.34
C ASP A 104 -9.34 -2.47 16.15
N TYR A 105 -8.89 -3.72 16.21
CA TYR A 105 -7.48 -4.08 16.02
C TYR A 105 -7.08 -3.99 14.55
N ILE A 106 -6.04 -3.22 14.26
CA ILE A 106 -5.46 -3.08 12.93
C ILE A 106 -4.64 -4.32 12.61
N VAL A 107 -5.10 -5.11 11.64
CA VAL A 107 -4.45 -6.37 11.24
C VAL A 107 -3.80 -6.29 9.87
N GLU A 108 -4.06 -5.22 9.12
CA GLU A 108 -3.50 -5.00 7.79
C GLU A 108 -3.14 -3.53 7.59
N LEU A 109 -2.01 -3.29 6.94
CA LEU A 109 -1.62 -1.99 6.41
C LEU A 109 -1.35 -2.14 4.92
N ASP A 110 -2.14 -1.43 4.11
CA ASP A 110 -1.80 -1.24 2.71
C ASP A 110 -1.00 0.05 2.51
N VAL A 111 0.00 -0.06 1.65
CA VAL A 111 0.81 1.03 1.16
C VAL A 111 0.48 1.23 -0.31
N MET A 112 -0.37 2.20 -0.62
CA MET A 112 -0.70 2.56 -2.00
C MET A 112 0.48 3.33 -2.58
N LEU A 113 1.04 2.84 -3.68
CA LEU A 113 2.22 3.43 -4.30
C LEU A 113 1.79 4.35 -5.45
N GLY A 114 2.36 5.55 -5.48
CA GLY A 114 2.05 6.54 -6.51
C GLY A 114 3.01 7.72 -6.51
N PHE A 115 2.68 8.74 -7.28
CA PHE A 115 3.47 9.97 -7.35
C PHE A 115 2.62 11.23 -7.28
N GLU A 116 3.28 12.35 -6.99
CA GLU A 116 2.67 13.68 -7.03
C GLU A 116 2.48 14.19 -8.45
N GLY A 117 1.23 14.45 -8.80
CA GLY A 117 0.85 15.13 -10.05
C GLY A 117 0.13 16.44 -9.79
N ASN A 118 -0.18 17.13 -10.87
CA ASN A 118 -1.09 18.27 -10.82
C ASN A 118 -2.55 17.80 -10.78
N ALA A 119 -3.40 18.52 -10.06
CA ALA A 119 -4.85 18.41 -10.10
C ALA A 119 -5.41 19.37 -11.14
N THR A 120 -6.26 18.87 -12.02
CA THR A 120 -6.93 19.68 -13.05
C THR A 120 -8.44 19.56 -12.94
N LEU A 121 -9.15 20.68 -13.01
CA LEU A 121 -10.61 20.73 -13.11
C LEU A 121 -10.99 21.03 -14.57
N PHE A 122 -11.81 20.15 -15.15
CA PHE A 122 -12.47 20.38 -16.42
C PHE A 122 -13.87 20.96 -16.16
N GLU A 123 -14.04 22.25 -16.42
CA GLU A 123 -15.29 22.97 -16.19
C GLU A 123 -15.55 23.90 -17.38
N GLU A 124 -16.78 23.89 -17.89
CA GLU A 124 -17.23 24.73 -19.01
C GLU A 124 -16.31 24.66 -20.25
N GLY A 125 -15.73 23.50 -20.53
CA GLY A 125 -14.85 23.30 -21.68
C GLY A 125 -13.42 23.83 -21.49
N ARG A 126 -13.01 24.18 -20.27
CA ARG A 126 -11.66 24.65 -19.94
C ARG A 126 -10.98 23.73 -18.94
N MET A 127 -9.66 23.65 -19.03
CA MET A 127 -8.80 22.96 -18.07
C MET A 127 -8.19 23.98 -17.10
N ILE A 128 -8.46 23.84 -15.81
CA ILE A 128 -7.98 24.72 -14.74
C ILE A 128 -7.00 23.93 -13.87
N ASP A 129 -5.76 24.41 -13.72
CA ASP A 129 -4.76 23.79 -12.83
C ASP A 129 -5.03 24.17 -11.37
N VAL A 130 -5.78 23.31 -10.69
CA VAL A 130 -6.19 23.48 -9.29
C VAL A 130 -4.99 23.46 -8.35
N THR A 131 -3.90 22.79 -8.74
CA THR A 131 -2.66 22.75 -7.96
C THR A 131 -2.09 24.14 -7.76
N LYS A 132 -2.10 24.97 -8.82
CA LYS A 132 -1.57 26.34 -8.75
C LYS A 132 -2.41 27.24 -7.84
N GLU A 133 -3.73 27.04 -7.85
CA GLU A 133 -4.66 27.83 -7.04
C GLU A 133 -4.66 27.42 -5.56
N THR A 134 -4.50 26.13 -5.27
CA THR A 134 -4.68 25.57 -3.91
C THR A 134 -3.38 25.18 -3.22
N GLY A 135 -2.30 24.97 -3.97
CA GLY A 135 -1.06 24.36 -3.48
C GLY A 135 -1.17 22.87 -3.13
N ILE A 136 -2.31 22.22 -3.43
CA ILE A 136 -2.54 20.80 -3.15
C ILE A 136 -2.33 19.98 -4.42
N ASN A 137 -1.42 19.01 -4.35
CA ASN A 137 -1.14 18.08 -5.45
C ASN A 137 -2.12 16.90 -5.47
N SER A 138 -2.22 16.28 -6.64
CA SER A 138 -2.87 14.98 -6.83
C SER A 138 -1.95 13.85 -6.38
N PHE A 139 -2.53 12.81 -5.80
CA PHE A 139 -1.87 11.51 -5.69
C PHE A 139 -2.31 10.64 -6.88
N ILE A 140 -1.38 10.40 -7.82
CA ILE A 140 -1.61 9.54 -8.97
C ILE A 140 -1.09 8.15 -8.63
N GLN A 141 -2.00 7.19 -8.50
CA GLN A 141 -1.67 5.81 -8.14
C GLN A 141 -1.15 5.03 -9.35
N ALA A 142 0.00 5.43 -9.86
CA ALA A 142 0.75 4.75 -10.89
C ALA A 142 2.24 4.91 -10.59
N ASN A 143 3.09 4.02 -11.09
CA ASN A 143 4.54 4.18 -10.98
C ASN A 143 5.26 3.64 -12.20
N ARG A 144 6.43 4.20 -12.48
CA ARG A 144 7.28 3.72 -13.57
C ARG A 144 7.66 2.27 -13.37
N LYS A 145 7.71 1.50 -14.46
CA LYS A 145 8.08 0.07 -14.42
C LYS A 145 9.44 -0.18 -13.76
N ASP A 146 10.44 0.64 -14.07
CA ASP A 146 11.78 0.53 -13.46
C ASP A 146 11.80 0.86 -11.96
N LEU A 147 10.86 1.67 -11.47
CA LEU A 147 10.67 1.88 -10.03
C LEU A 147 10.03 0.65 -9.38
N ILE A 148 9.03 0.04 -10.03
CA ILE A 148 8.39 -1.20 -9.56
C ILE A 148 9.43 -2.31 -9.40
N ASP A 149 10.32 -2.49 -10.38
CA ASP A 149 11.39 -3.51 -10.33
C ASP A 149 12.39 -3.24 -9.19
N LYS A 150 12.67 -1.97 -8.88
CA LYS A 150 13.48 -1.59 -7.71
C LYS A 150 12.78 -1.91 -6.39
N ILE A 151 11.47 -1.66 -6.29
CA ILE A 151 10.68 -1.98 -5.10
C ILE A 151 10.65 -3.50 -4.89
N GLU A 152 10.42 -4.27 -5.95
CA GLU A 152 10.52 -5.73 -5.95
C GLU A 152 11.90 -6.17 -5.41
N SER A 153 12.98 -5.62 -5.95
CA SER A 153 14.34 -5.93 -5.52
C SER A 153 14.59 -5.62 -4.04
N LEU A 154 14.02 -4.53 -3.51
CA LEU A 154 14.10 -4.17 -2.10
C LEU A 154 13.34 -5.16 -1.21
N LEU A 155 12.14 -5.58 -1.62
CA LEU A 155 11.35 -6.57 -0.91
C LEU A 155 12.04 -7.92 -0.93
N ILE A 156 12.59 -8.35 -2.07
CA ILE A 156 13.37 -9.59 -2.19
C ILE A 156 14.60 -9.55 -1.28
N LYS A 157 15.32 -8.41 -1.25
CA LYS A 157 16.47 -8.23 -0.36
C LYS A 157 16.08 -8.34 1.12
N LYS A 158 14.88 -7.88 1.49
CA LYS A 158 14.41 -7.86 2.88
C LYS A 158 13.81 -9.19 3.33
N TYR A 159 13.03 -9.85 2.47
CA TYR A 159 12.19 -11.00 2.83
C TYR A 159 12.59 -12.30 2.12
N GLY A 160 13.55 -12.28 1.19
CA GLY A 160 13.91 -13.43 0.35
C GLY A 160 13.07 -13.49 -0.93
N LYS A 161 13.12 -14.60 -1.66
CA LYS A 161 12.26 -14.80 -2.83
C LYS A 161 10.78 -14.96 -2.39
N PRO A 162 9.80 -14.50 -3.19
CA PRO A 162 8.40 -14.74 -2.87
C PRO A 162 8.10 -16.25 -2.88
N ASP A 163 7.19 -16.67 -2.02
CA ASP A 163 6.70 -18.04 -1.95
C ASP A 163 5.72 -18.33 -3.09
N GLU A 164 4.95 -17.31 -3.50
CA GLU A 164 3.94 -17.41 -4.56
C GLU A 164 4.03 -16.21 -5.52
N VAL A 165 3.73 -16.47 -6.80
CA VAL A 165 3.56 -15.46 -7.84
C VAL A 165 2.22 -15.72 -8.52
N LEU A 166 1.28 -14.82 -8.33
CA LEU A 166 -0.05 -14.88 -8.92
C LEU A 166 -0.12 -13.93 -10.11
N VAL A 167 -0.81 -14.34 -11.18
CA VAL A 167 -0.89 -13.59 -12.44
C VAL A 167 -2.32 -13.35 -12.95
N GLU A 168 -3.32 -13.91 -12.27
CA GLU A 168 -4.73 -13.87 -12.67
C GLU A 168 -5.64 -13.61 -11.47
N ASN A 169 -6.80 -12.97 -11.71
CA ASN A 169 -7.82 -12.67 -10.71
C ASN A 169 -7.28 -11.99 -9.44
N ILE A 170 -6.35 -11.05 -9.63
CA ILE A 170 -5.66 -10.37 -8.55
C ILE A 170 -6.52 -9.20 -8.06
N PRO A 171 -6.74 -9.04 -6.75
CA PRO A 171 -7.39 -7.86 -6.23
C PRO A 171 -6.46 -6.64 -6.34
N PHE A 172 -7.00 -5.53 -6.83
CA PHE A 172 -6.35 -4.22 -6.78
C PHE A 172 -7.27 -3.16 -6.18
N TYR A 173 -6.68 -2.08 -5.69
CA TYR A 173 -7.39 -1.05 -4.96
C TYR A 173 -7.24 0.30 -5.64
N SER A 174 -8.36 0.99 -5.82
CA SER A 174 -8.37 2.42 -6.18
C SER A 174 -8.85 3.24 -5.00
N ILE A 175 -8.36 4.48 -4.91
CA ILE A 175 -8.74 5.40 -3.85
C ILE A 175 -9.93 6.23 -4.33
N LYS A 176 -11.04 6.19 -3.59
CA LYS A 176 -12.23 7.01 -3.83
C LYS A 176 -12.76 7.55 -2.52
N ASN A 177 -12.98 8.88 -2.43
CA ASN A 177 -13.56 9.54 -1.26
C ASN A 177 -12.97 9.05 0.07
N ASN A 178 -11.64 9.02 0.18
CA ASN A 178 -10.93 8.58 1.38
C ASN A 178 -11.01 7.08 1.71
N LEU A 179 -11.53 6.24 0.81
CA LEU A 179 -11.68 4.80 0.99
C LEU A 179 -10.94 4.02 -0.11
N LEU A 180 -10.48 2.82 0.23
CA LEU A 180 -10.02 1.85 -0.76
C LEU A 180 -11.23 1.11 -1.33
N SER A 181 -11.42 1.23 -2.64
CA SER A 181 -12.40 0.47 -3.40
C SER A 181 -11.70 -0.73 -4.04
N PRO A 182 -12.07 -1.98 -3.69
CA PRO A 182 -11.50 -3.17 -4.30
C PRO A 182 -12.05 -3.40 -5.71
N HIS A 183 -11.19 -3.92 -6.56
CA HIS A 183 -11.46 -4.35 -7.94
C HIS A 183 -10.69 -5.65 -8.19
N ASN A 184 -11.04 -6.39 -9.24
CA ASN A 184 -10.29 -7.57 -9.65
C ASN A 184 -9.74 -7.38 -11.05
N THR A 185 -8.54 -7.90 -11.29
CA THR A 185 -7.99 -7.97 -12.65
C THR A 185 -8.82 -8.94 -13.49
N GLU A 186 -9.10 -8.55 -14.73
CA GLU A 186 -9.60 -9.45 -15.75
C GLU A 186 -8.43 -10.21 -16.40
N TYR A 187 -8.68 -11.40 -16.99
CA TYR A 187 -7.67 -12.24 -17.64
C TYR A 187 -6.83 -11.54 -18.73
N SER A 188 -7.29 -10.40 -19.24
CA SER A 188 -6.62 -9.63 -20.30
C SER A 188 -5.48 -8.74 -19.81
N TYR A 189 -5.38 -8.46 -18.51
CA TYR A 189 -4.32 -7.60 -17.98
C TYR A 189 -3.06 -8.40 -17.64
N LYS A 190 -1.90 -7.93 -18.12
CA LYS A 190 -0.61 -8.42 -17.63
C LYS A 190 -0.39 -7.88 -16.22
N THR A 191 -0.46 -8.77 -15.24
CA THR A 191 -0.41 -8.42 -13.83
C THR A 191 0.37 -9.46 -13.04
N GLU A 192 1.03 -9.02 -11.97
CA GLU A 192 1.81 -9.87 -11.09
C GLU A 192 1.59 -9.44 -9.63
N LEU A 193 1.26 -10.41 -8.78
CA LEU A 193 1.20 -10.29 -7.33
C LEU A 193 2.22 -11.24 -6.73
N LEU A 194 3.22 -10.69 -6.04
CA LEU A 194 4.25 -11.45 -5.33
C LEU A 194 3.82 -11.59 -3.88
N VAL A 195 3.89 -12.80 -3.32
CA VAL A 195 3.46 -13.07 -1.93
C VAL A 195 4.58 -13.73 -1.14
N TRP A 196 4.81 -13.24 0.08
CA TRP A 196 5.70 -13.81 1.09
C TRP A 196 4.89 -14.22 2.32
N ASN A 197 4.98 -15.49 2.69
CA ASN A 197 4.36 -16.09 3.86
C ASN A 197 5.41 -16.25 4.95
N THR A 198 5.44 -15.30 5.89
CA THR A 198 6.29 -15.39 7.08
C THR A 198 5.57 -16.13 8.21
N ASP A 199 6.27 -16.40 9.31
CA ASP A 199 5.67 -17.01 10.50
C ASP A 199 4.45 -16.23 11.04
N TYR A 200 4.43 -14.90 10.85
CA TYR A 200 3.44 -14.01 11.47
C TYR A 200 2.64 -13.13 10.50
N LEU A 201 3.21 -12.84 9.34
CA LEU A 201 2.67 -11.92 8.34
C LEU A 201 2.53 -12.62 6.98
N VAL A 202 1.49 -12.24 6.24
CA VAL A 202 1.42 -12.35 4.78
C VAL A 202 1.78 -10.97 4.22
N ILE A 203 2.77 -10.93 3.33
CA ILE A 203 3.22 -9.70 2.68
C ILE A 203 2.97 -9.87 1.19
N SER A 204 2.25 -8.93 0.59
CA SER A 204 1.88 -9.01 -0.82
C SER A 204 2.32 -7.75 -1.55
N PHE A 205 2.96 -7.89 -2.71
CA PHE A 205 3.30 -6.77 -3.58
C PHE A 205 2.62 -6.93 -4.93
N PHE A 206 1.61 -6.10 -5.17
CA PHE A 206 0.99 -5.99 -6.47
C PHE A 206 1.77 -5.00 -7.32
N LYS A 207 2.36 -5.49 -8.41
CA LYS A 207 3.21 -4.68 -9.31
C LYS A 207 2.42 -3.65 -10.11
N GLY A 208 1.09 -3.74 -10.10
CA GLY A 208 0.18 -2.88 -10.82
C GLY A 208 -0.29 -3.48 -12.15
N LEU A 209 -1.26 -2.81 -12.77
CA LEU A 209 -1.72 -3.09 -14.12
C LEU A 209 -0.68 -2.59 -15.11
N GLU A 210 -0.10 -3.48 -15.91
CA GLU A 210 0.73 -3.06 -17.04
C GLU A 210 -0.18 -2.41 -18.09
N THR A 211 -0.08 -1.10 -18.23
CA THR A 211 -0.88 -0.31 -19.18
C THR A 211 0.05 0.32 -20.22
N ASN A 212 -0.53 0.73 -21.36
CA ASN A 212 0.14 1.60 -22.33
C ASN A 212 0.05 3.07 -21.88
N SER A 213 0.23 3.34 -20.58
CA SER A 213 0.22 4.69 -20.01
C SER A 213 1.63 5.26 -19.98
N TYR A 214 1.77 6.51 -20.43
CA TYR A 214 3.05 7.20 -20.56
C TYR A 214 3.02 8.54 -19.85
N PHE A 215 4.14 8.94 -19.26
CA PHE A 215 4.25 10.23 -18.62
C PHE A 215 4.88 11.27 -19.55
N SER A 216 4.23 12.43 -19.65
CA SER A 216 4.82 13.62 -20.29
C SER A 216 5.52 14.47 -19.23
N GLU A 217 6.85 14.56 -19.31
CA GLU A 217 7.65 15.41 -18.41
C GLU A 217 7.32 16.90 -18.57
N GLU A 218 6.96 17.34 -19.77
CA GLU A 218 6.60 18.74 -20.05
C GLU A 218 5.26 19.13 -19.42
N GLY A 219 4.29 18.21 -19.39
CA GLY A 219 2.97 18.42 -18.80
C GLY A 219 2.86 18.05 -17.32
N ASN A 220 3.88 17.40 -16.76
CA ASN A 220 3.81 16.70 -15.46
C ASN A 220 2.54 15.82 -15.33
N SER A 221 2.16 15.18 -16.44
CA SER A 221 0.86 14.52 -16.59
C SER A 221 1.01 13.13 -17.20
N MET A 222 0.24 12.18 -16.68
CA MET A 222 0.10 10.86 -17.30
C MET A 222 -0.87 10.95 -18.49
N ILE A 223 -0.40 10.53 -19.66
CA ILE A 223 -1.22 10.31 -20.85
C ILE A 223 -1.62 8.83 -20.82
N MET A 224 -2.91 8.59 -20.54
CA MET A 224 -3.50 7.26 -20.60
C MET A 224 -4.03 7.02 -22.02
N PHE A 225 -3.52 6.00 -22.69
CA PHE A 225 -4.12 5.54 -23.94
C PHE A 225 -5.22 4.51 -23.63
N ASP A 226 -6.37 4.69 -24.28
CA ASP A 226 -7.54 3.82 -24.17
C ASP A 226 -7.15 2.34 -24.29
N LYS A 227 -7.75 1.50 -23.42
CA LYS A 227 -7.52 0.05 -23.24
C LYS A 227 -7.75 -0.80 -24.51
N SER A 228 -8.12 -0.16 -25.62
CA SER A 228 -8.16 -0.79 -26.95
C SER A 228 -6.80 -1.37 -27.33
N GLN A 229 -6.80 -2.57 -27.94
CA GLN A 229 -5.62 -3.17 -28.58
C GLN A 229 -5.17 -2.30 -29.76
N ARG A 230 -4.45 -1.19 -29.49
CA ARG A 230 -3.77 -0.44 -30.54
C ARG A 230 -2.35 -0.97 -30.67
N ASN A 231 -2.07 -1.51 -31.86
CA ASN A 231 -0.72 -1.87 -32.32
C ASN A 231 0.07 -0.63 -32.82
N GLU A 232 -0.29 0.58 -32.39
CA GLU A 232 0.41 1.78 -32.82
C GLU A 232 1.74 1.87 -32.05
N GLU A 233 2.85 2.07 -32.78
CA GLU A 233 4.14 2.40 -32.17
C GLU A 233 4.01 3.75 -31.46
N LEU A 234 3.80 3.69 -30.15
CA LEU A 234 3.61 4.86 -29.30
C LEU A 234 4.97 5.52 -29.03
N ILE A 235 5.06 6.79 -29.43
CA ILE A 235 6.08 7.81 -29.14
C ILE A 235 7.44 7.26 -28.66
N SER A 236 8.45 7.28 -29.53
CA SER A 236 9.84 7.04 -29.15
C SER A 236 10.19 7.90 -27.92
N ASN A 237 10.53 7.28 -26.79
CA ASN A 237 10.90 7.85 -25.48
C ASN A 237 9.81 7.90 -24.37
N GLY A 238 8.63 7.30 -24.57
CA GLY A 238 7.65 7.17 -23.47
C GLY A 238 8.13 6.25 -22.34
N ILE A 239 8.08 6.72 -21.08
CA ILE A 239 8.32 5.89 -19.89
C ILE A 239 7.05 5.11 -19.56
N GLN A 240 7.13 3.79 -19.49
CA GLN A 240 5.99 2.91 -19.17
C GLN A 240 5.66 2.93 -17.66
N PHE A 241 4.37 2.97 -17.35
CA PHE A 241 3.84 2.94 -15.99
C PHE A 241 3.00 1.70 -15.71
N ASN A 242 3.03 1.25 -14.46
CA ASN A 242 2.07 0.31 -13.91
C ASN A 242 1.07 1.08 -13.04
N GLU A 243 -0.22 0.80 -13.21
CA GLU A 243 -1.29 1.47 -12.47
C GLU A 243 -1.73 0.67 -11.24
N TYR A 244 -2.18 1.37 -10.20
CA TYR A 244 -2.64 0.82 -8.92
C TYR A 244 -1.65 -0.08 -8.16
N PRO A 245 -0.30 0.11 -8.22
CA PRO A 245 0.61 -0.71 -7.45
C PRO A 245 0.40 -0.50 -5.94
N TYR A 246 0.55 -1.56 -5.16
CA TYR A 246 0.46 -1.50 -3.70
C TYR A 246 1.28 -2.60 -3.02
N ILE A 247 1.65 -2.36 -1.76
CA ILE A 247 2.20 -3.38 -0.86
C ILE A 247 1.21 -3.56 0.29
N SER A 248 0.77 -4.77 0.57
CA SER A 248 -0.03 -5.09 1.76
C SER A 248 0.82 -5.86 2.76
N TYR A 249 0.75 -5.45 4.03
CA TYR A 249 1.29 -6.18 5.16
C TYR A 249 0.13 -6.60 6.05
N ARG A 250 -0.13 -7.91 6.18
CA ARG A 250 -1.27 -8.45 6.92
C ARG A 250 -0.84 -9.49 7.94
N LEU A 251 -1.40 -9.46 9.15
CA LEU A 251 -1.26 -10.55 10.12
C LEU A 251 -1.91 -11.82 9.56
N ASN A 252 -1.18 -12.94 9.59
CA ASN A 252 -1.76 -14.22 9.18
C ASN A 252 -2.78 -14.71 10.22
N ASP A 253 -3.70 -15.59 9.81
CA ASP A 253 -4.80 -16.07 10.67
C ASP A 253 -4.29 -16.76 11.95
N LYS A 254 -3.15 -17.45 11.86
CA LYS A 254 -2.50 -18.08 13.02
C LYS A 254 -2.09 -17.03 14.05
N THR A 255 -1.59 -15.89 13.60
CA THR A 255 -1.13 -14.79 14.46
C THR A 255 -2.30 -14.03 15.06
N ILE A 256 -3.33 -13.74 14.26
CA ILE A 256 -4.59 -13.15 14.74
C ILE A 256 -5.16 -13.97 15.89
N LYS A 257 -5.30 -15.28 15.72
CA LYS A 257 -5.81 -16.19 16.77
C LYS A 257 -4.89 -16.25 17.99
N LYS A 258 -3.58 -16.27 17.78
CA LYS A 258 -2.59 -16.34 18.87
C LYS A 258 -2.56 -15.05 19.71
N LEU A 259 -2.84 -13.92 19.08
CA LEU A 259 -2.95 -12.60 19.73
C LEU A 259 -4.38 -12.28 20.21
N LYS A 260 -5.37 -13.12 19.87
CA LYS A 260 -6.80 -12.94 20.21
C LYS A 260 -7.39 -11.63 19.66
N LEU A 261 -7.06 -11.31 18.41
CA LEU A 261 -7.51 -10.08 17.74
C LEU A 261 -8.87 -10.27 17.02
N ASP A 262 -9.41 -11.48 17.08
CA ASP A 262 -10.71 -11.91 16.57
C ASP A 262 -11.84 -11.85 17.61
N GLU A 263 -11.54 -11.40 18.83
CA GLU A 263 -12.56 -11.10 19.83
C GLU A 263 -13.35 -9.85 19.42
N ILE A 264 -14.68 -9.98 19.30
CA ILE A 264 -15.59 -8.89 18.93
C ILE A 264 -15.81 -8.01 20.17
N ASP A 265 -15.47 -6.73 20.08
CA ASP A 265 -15.84 -5.73 21.10
C ASP A 265 -17.35 -5.43 20.94
N LEU A 266 -18.18 -6.08 21.77
CA LEU A 266 -19.64 -5.88 21.85
C LEU A 266 -20.02 -4.61 22.63
#